data_AF-A0A0M0JG42-F1
#
_entry.id   AF-A0A0M0JG42-F1
#
_cell.length_a   1.000
_cell.length_b   1.000
_cell.length_c   1.000
_cell.angle_alpha   90.00
_cell.angle_beta   90.00
_cell.angle_gamma   90.00
#
_symmetry.space_group_name_H-M   'P 1'
#
loop_
_entity.id
_entity.type
_entity.pdbx_description
1 polymer ?
#
loop_
_entity_poly.entity_id
_entity_poly.type
_entity_poly.pdbx_seq_one_letter_code
_entity_poly.pdbx_strand_id
1 'polypeptide(L)'
;MGSRSCVRASSPLSTRLDQTALLSRRSLLSTAATAAAAIAATPALPSFAEATLVTRQQAYTRYVPRIERGRDFWAGGLRKYIASSDWAAIQREFEPLGKNKGGAIPKFFGPMRLYASSFSSKTISDKTLAMEEAVDELAEAANGLQIAADGTIKDTGLFSFLGGKKTMDEGSRSKLAQDAYKKGVLAFNKYIEISNDGLGISFAPMDTID
;
A
#
# COMPACT_ATOMS: atom_id res chain seq x y z
N MET A 1 -60.64 42.42 2.01
CA MET A 1 -61.51 43.13 1.04
C MET A 1 -60.78 44.37 0.58
N GLY A 2 -60.45 44.45 -0.71
CA GLY A 2 -59.73 45.57 -1.30
C GLY A 2 -59.62 45.31 -2.80
N SER A 3 -60.56 45.85 -3.56
CA SER A 3 -60.73 45.68 -5.00
C SER A 3 -60.39 47.00 -5.71
N ARG A 4 -60.22 46.93 -7.05
CA ARG A 4 -60.01 47.97 -8.07
C ARG A 4 -58.53 48.28 -8.38
N SER A 5 -58.11 48.60 -9.60
CA SER A 5 -58.61 48.41 -10.98
C SER A 5 -57.53 48.99 -11.90
N CYS A 6 -57.42 48.41 -13.09
CA CYS A 6 -56.75 48.83 -14.33
C CYS A 6 -56.17 50.26 -14.45
N VAL A 7 -54.92 50.34 -14.96
CA VAL A 7 -54.57 51.27 -16.06
C VAL A 7 -53.76 50.51 -17.11
N ARG A 8 -54.30 50.53 -18.33
CA ARG A 8 -53.76 50.01 -19.57
C ARG A 8 -52.96 51.13 -20.24
N ALA A 9 -51.73 50.84 -20.70
CA ALA A 9 -51.02 51.65 -21.67
C ALA A 9 -50.42 50.71 -22.73
N SER A 10 -50.47 51.18 -23.97
CA SER A 10 -50.52 50.38 -25.20
C SER A 10 -49.16 50.33 -25.92
N SER A 11 -48.88 49.15 -26.52
CA SER A 11 -48.05 48.75 -27.68
C SER A 11 -47.36 49.83 -28.55
N PRO A 12 -46.29 49.53 -29.36
CA PRO A 12 -46.14 48.28 -30.14
C PRO A 12 -44.72 47.73 -30.49
N LEU A 13 -44.75 46.47 -30.96
CA LEU A 13 -43.95 45.81 -32.02
C LEU A 13 -42.39 45.93 -32.04
N SER A 14 -41.72 44.79 -31.81
CA SER A 14 -40.83 44.21 -32.83
C SER A 14 -40.40 42.79 -32.45
N THR A 15 -41.17 41.84 -32.95
CA THR A 15 -40.84 40.43 -33.08
C THR A 15 -39.83 40.29 -34.22
N ARG A 16 -38.55 40.03 -33.92
CA ARG A 16 -37.58 39.52 -34.91
C ARG A 16 -37.38 38.03 -34.63
N LEU A 17 -38.28 37.22 -35.18
CA LEU A 17 -38.08 35.80 -35.37
C LEU A 17 -37.55 35.60 -36.80
N ASP A 18 -36.28 35.93 -37.03
CA ASP A 18 -35.61 35.57 -38.28
C ASP A 18 -35.03 34.15 -38.16
N GLN A 19 -35.93 33.18 -38.40
CA GLN A 19 -35.79 32.28 -39.54
C GLN A 19 -34.43 31.59 -39.76
N THR A 20 -33.92 30.89 -38.75
CA THR A 20 -32.88 29.83 -38.90
C THR A 20 -33.47 28.47 -39.32
N ALA A 21 -34.55 28.49 -40.11
CA ALA A 21 -35.29 27.29 -40.48
C ALA A 21 -35.34 27.08 -42.00
N LEU A 22 -34.19 27.09 -42.69
CA LEU A 22 -34.05 26.48 -44.02
C LEU A 22 -32.61 26.01 -44.33
N LEU A 23 -31.87 25.52 -43.33
CA LEU A 23 -30.65 24.75 -43.59
C LEU A 23 -31.00 23.27 -43.70
N SER A 24 -30.97 22.81 -44.95
CA SER A 24 -31.30 21.48 -45.43
C SER A 24 -30.70 20.36 -44.56
N ARG A 25 -31.55 19.43 -44.10
CA ARG A 25 -31.12 18.19 -43.43
C ARG A 25 -30.20 17.30 -44.29
N ARG A 26 -29.98 17.64 -45.57
CA ARG A 26 -29.02 16.96 -46.45
C ARG A 26 -27.61 17.54 -46.42
N SER A 27 -27.40 18.75 -45.91
CA SER A 27 -26.06 19.37 -45.81
C SER A 27 -25.29 19.00 -44.53
N LEU A 28 -25.88 18.22 -43.63
CA LEU A 28 -25.19 17.66 -42.45
C LEU A 28 -24.75 16.20 -42.63
N LEU A 29 -25.04 15.59 -43.78
CA LEU A 29 -24.61 14.22 -44.11
C LEU A 29 -23.47 14.16 -45.14
N SER A 30 -23.06 15.29 -45.73
CA SER A 30 -21.97 15.32 -46.73
C SER A 30 -20.62 15.84 -46.20
N THR A 31 -20.50 16.08 -44.89
CA THR A 31 -19.23 16.48 -44.24
C THR A 31 -18.78 15.43 -43.24
N ALA A 32 -18.96 14.14 -43.58
CA ALA A 32 -18.48 13.00 -42.82
C ALA A 32 -17.72 11.99 -43.71
N ALA A 33 -17.11 12.48 -44.79
CA ALA A 33 -16.35 11.65 -45.72
C ALA A 33 -15.13 12.43 -46.25
N THR A 34 -14.11 12.60 -45.39
CA THR A 34 -12.67 12.76 -45.75
C THR A 34 -11.83 13.11 -44.51
N ALA A 35 -11.90 12.28 -43.48
CA ALA A 35 -10.85 12.15 -42.47
C ALA A 35 -10.73 10.67 -42.06
N ALA A 36 -10.68 9.81 -43.08
CA ALA A 36 -10.42 8.39 -42.95
C ALA A 36 -9.05 8.10 -43.58
N ALA A 37 -7.99 8.53 -42.91
CA ALA A 37 -6.64 8.06 -43.17
C ALA A 37 -5.83 8.19 -41.87
N ALA A 38 -5.40 7.03 -41.34
CA ALA A 38 -4.48 6.85 -40.21
C ALA A 38 -5.02 6.93 -38.77
N ILE A 39 -6.06 6.17 -38.42
CA ILE A 39 -6.17 5.56 -37.07
C ILE A 39 -6.71 4.14 -37.21
N ALA A 40 -5.90 3.24 -37.76
CA ALA A 40 -6.13 1.81 -37.67
C ALA A 40 -4.83 1.18 -37.17
N ALA A 41 -4.94 0.49 -36.03
CA ALA A 41 -3.89 -0.24 -35.29
C ALA A 41 -3.20 0.50 -34.13
N THR A 42 -3.96 1.19 -33.26
CA THR A 42 -3.68 1.07 -31.82
C THR A 42 -4.67 0.07 -31.24
N PRO A 43 -4.24 -1.11 -30.74
CA PRO A 43 -5.16 -1.98 -30.04
C PRO A 43 -5.69 -1.21 -28.84
N ALA A 44 -6.99 -0.96 -28.82
CA ALA A 44 -7.67 -0.49 -27.63
C ALA A 44 -7.43 -1.53 -26.53
N LEU A 45 -6.55 -1.20 -25.58
CA LEU A 45 -6.48 -1.87 -24.29
C LEU A 45 -6.98 -0.92 -23.18
N PRO A 46 -8.27 -0.51 -23.12
CA PRO A 46 -8.71 0.36 -22.02
C PRO A 46 -9.22 -0.44 -20.80
N SER A 47 -9.64 -1.70 -20.95
CA SER A 47 -10.33 -2.40 -19.85
C SER A 47 -9.40 -3.05 -18.82
N PHE A 48 -8.24 -3.58 -19.24
CA PHE A 48 -7.32 -4.30 -18.34
C PHE A 48 -6.50 -3.35 -17.46
N ALA A 49 -6.11 -2.17 -17.99
CA ALA A 49 -5.37 -1.16 -17.25
C ALA A 49 -6.23 -0.48 -16.16
N GLU A 50 -7.50 -0.19 -16.47
CA GLU A 50 -8.43 0.39 -15.50
C GLU A 50 -8.78 -0.60 -14.39
N ALA A 51 -9.05 -1.87 -14.73
CA ALA A 51 -9.34 -2.90 -13.74
C ALA A 51 -8.16 -3.12 -12.75
N THR A 52 -6.92 -3.13 -13.26
CA THR A 52 -5.73 -3.26 -12.41
C THR A 52 -5.49 -2.03 -11.54
N LEU A 53 -5.79 -0.82 -12.01
CA LEU A 53 -5.72 0.40 -11.19
C LEU A 53 -6.76 0.39 -10.06
N VAL A 54 -8.01 -0.01 -10.33
CA VAL A 54 -9.06 -0.10 -9.31
C VAL A 54 -8.71 -1.15 -8.25
N THR A 55 -8.25 -2.33 -8.65
CA THR A 55 -7.81 -3.36 -7.71
C THR A 55 -6.65 -2.88 -6.84
N ARG A 56 -5.68 -2.16 -7.41
CA ARG A 56 -4.56 -1.57 -6.65
C ARG A 56 -5.02 -0.50 -5.66
N GLN A 57 -5.96 0.37 -6.03
CA GLN A 57 -6.54 1.37 -5.11
C GLN A 57 -7.31 0.70 -3.96
N GLN A 58 -8.07 -0.36 -4.24
CA GLN A 58 -8.74 -1.15 -3.21
C GLN A 58 -7.75 -1.86 -2.30
N ALA A 59 -6.68 -2.44 -2.85
CA ALA A 59 -5.62 -3.05 -2.07
C ALA A 59 -4.91 -2.02 -1.19
N TYR A 60 -4.64 -0.82 -1.74
CA TYR A 60 -4.02 0.28 -1.00
C TYR A 60 -4.84 0.63 0.25
N THR A 61 -6.12 0.99 0.06
CA THR A 61 -7.01 1.38 1.15
C THR A 61 -7.22 0.28 2.20
N ARG A 62 -7.15 -1.00 1.80
CA ARG A 62 -7.37 -2.15 2.68
C ARG A 62 -6.14 -2.53 3.51
N TYR A 63 -4.96 -2.50 2.91
CA TYR A 63 -3.75 -3.09 3.48
C TYR A 63 -2.77 -2.04 4.00
N VAL A 64 -2.62 -0.90 3.32
CA VAL A 64 -1.62 0.13 3.67
C VAL A 64 -1.76 0.65 5.09
N PRO A 65 -2.96 0.98 5.61
CA PRO A 65 -3.10 1.42 7.00
C PRO A 65 -2.62 0.40 8.04
N ARG A 66 -2.57 -0.89 7.69
CA ARG A 66 -2.06 -1.96 8.56
C ARG A 66 -0.55 -2.08 8.47
N ILE A 67 0.00 -1.87 7.27
CA ILE A 67 1.45 -1.82 7.02
C ILE A 67 2.05 -0.61 7.74
N GLU A 68 1.42 0.57 7.62
CA GLU A 68 1.85 1.80 8.31
C GLU A 68 1.84 1.64 9.83
N ARG A 69 0.82 0.99 10.40
CA ARG A 69 0.83 0.67 11.84
C ARG A 69 1.99 -0.24 12.23
N GLY A 70 2.36 -1.19 11.37
CA GLY A 70 3.54 -2.03 11.56
C GLY A 70 4.83 -1.22 11.51
N ARG A 71 4.95 -0.32 10.53
CA ARG A 71 6.05 0.63 10.37
C ARG A 71 6.22 1.52 11.60
N ASP A 72 5.14 2.15 12.05
CA ASP A 72 5.17 3.07 13.21
C ASP A 72 5.53 2.34 14.50
N PHE A 73 5.03 1.11 14.66
CA PHE A 73 5.45 0.24 15.75
C PHE A 73 6.94 -0.11 15.66
N TRP A 74 7.45 -0.46 14.48
CA TRP A 74 8.86 -0.77 14.28
C TRP A 74 9.74 0.45 14.59
N ALA A 75 9.46 1.61 13.99
CA ALA A 75 10.22 2.83 14.18
C ALA A 75 10.17 3.36 15.63
N GLY A 76 9.03 3.26 16.29
CA GLY A 76 8.80 3.83 17.63
C GLY A 76 8.83 2.79 18.76
N GLY A 77 7.82 1.93 18.80
CA GLY A 77 7.58 1.00 19.92
C GLY A 77 8.70 -0.01 20.11
N LEU A 78 9.06 -0.72 19.04
CA LEU A 78 10.12 -1.73 19.06
C LEU A 78 11.48 -1.11 19.39
N ARG A 79 11.78 0.07 18.82
CA ARG A 79 13.01 0.81 19.13
C ARG A 79 13.15 1.10 20.63
N LYS A 80 12.05 1.50 21.28
CA LYS A 80 12.03 1.75 22.73
C LYS A 80 12.32 0.48 23.52
N TYR A 81 11.69 -0.65 23.18
CA TYR A 81 11.93 -1.91 23.88
C TYR A 81 13.37 -2.39 23.74
N ILE A 82 13.99 -2.23 22.56
CA ILE A 82 15.39 -2.59 22.35
C ILE A 82 16.31 -1.66 23.16
N ALA A 83 16.04 -0.36 23.16
CA ALA A 83 16.83 0.61 23.93
C ALA A 83 16.78 0.34 25.44
N SER A 84 15.64 -0.13 25.95
CA SER A 84 15.48 -0.52 27.35
C SER A 84 15.82 -1.98 27.64
N SER A 85 16.24 -2.76 26.64
CA SER A 85 16.43 -4.22 26.75
C SER A 85 15.22 -4.95 27.38
N ASP A 86 14.01 -4.50 27.04
CA ASP A 86 12.76 -5.09 27.53
C ASP A 86 12.40 -6.33 26.70
N TRP A 87 13.11 -7.43 26.98
CA TRP A 87 12.96 -8.69 26.26
C TRP A 87 11.55 -9.28 26.38
N ALA A 88 10.88 -9.08 27.52
CA ALA A 88 9.52 -9.57 27.75
C ALA A 88 8.51 -8.80 26.89
N ALA A 89 8.64 -7.48 26.78
CA ALA A 89 7.82 -6.70 25.86
C ALA A 89 8.06 -7.15 24.41
N ILE A 90 9.30 -7.36 23.99
CA ILE A 90 9.60 -7.85 22.64
C ILE A 90 8.93 -9.21 22.39
N GLN A 91 9.06 -10.17 23.31
CA GLN A 91 8.40 -11.49 23.20
C GLN A 91 6.87 -11.39 23.08
N ARG A 92 6.24 -10.50 23.87
CA ARG A 92 4.79 -10.27 23.78
C ARG A 92 4.37 -9.79 22.39
N GLU A 93 5.22 -9.02 21.72
CA GLU A 93 4.94 -8.53 20.37
C GLU A 93 5.10 -9.60 19.28
N PHE A 94 5.63 -10.79 19.62
CA PHE A 94 5.64 -11.99 18.78
C PHE A 94 4.46 -12.94 19.03
N GLU A 95 3.56 -12.64 19.97
CA GLU A 95 2.42 -13.52 20.25
C GLU A 95 1.61 -13.80 18.97
N PRO A 96 1.22 -15.07 18.73
CA PRO A 96 0.57 -15.48 17.49
C PRO A 96 -0.78 -14.79 17.31
N LEU A 97 -1.18 -14.62 16.04
CA LEU A 97 -2.46 -14.03 15.69
C LEU A 97 -3.61 -14.97 16.11
N GLY A 98 -4.38 -14.55 17.10
CA GLY A 98 -5.63 -15.17 17.53
C GLY A 98 -6.85 -14.29 17.22
N LYS A 99 -8.05 -14.80 17.51
CA LYS A 99 -9.32 -14.12 17.20
C LYS A 99 -9.44 -12.70 17.75
N ASN A 100 -8.75 -12.36 18.84
CA ASN A 100 -8.70 -11.01 19.44
C ASN A 100 -7.36 -10.71 20.15
N LYS A 101 -6.29 -11.45 19.82
CA LYS A 101 -5.00 -11.41 20.52
C LYS A 101 -3.87 -11.60 19.51
N GLY A 102 -2.67 -11.17 19.88
CA GLY A 102 -1.47 -11.27 19.05
C GLY A 102 -0.66 -9.99 19.12
N GLY A 103 0.64 -10.14 19.01
CA GLY A 103 1.59 -9.05 19.06
C GLY A 103 1.53 -8.16 17.81
N ALA A 104 2.21 -7.02 17.85
CA ALA A 104 2.26 -6.09 16.73
C ALA A 104 2.98 -6.67 15.50
N ILE A 105 4.01 -7.51 15.71
CA ILE A 105 4.91 -7.98 14.64
C ILE A 105 4.22 -8.86 13.59
N PRO A 106 3.50 -9.95 13.94
CA PRO A 106 2.88 -10.80 12.93
C PRO A 106 1.74 -10.13 12.16
N LYS A 107 1.17 -9.02 12.67
CA LYS A 107 -0.04 -8.38 12.11
C LYS A 107 0.17 -7.73 10.75
N PHE A 108 1.39 -7.32 10.40
CA PHE A 108 1.65 -6.59 9.17
C PHE A 108 2.22 -7.46 8.03
N PHE A 109 2.83 -8.61 8.31
CA PHE A 109 3.38 -9.50 7.27
C PHE A 109 2.32 -9.98 6.27
N GLY A 110 1.16 -10.44 6.75
CA GLY A 110 0.05 -10.86 5.88
C GLY A 110 -0.43 -9.74 4.95
N PRO A 111 -0.78 -8.55 5.48
CA PRO A 111 -1.09 -7.38 4.67
C PRO A 111 0.00 -6.98 3.67
N MET A 112 1.29 -7.07 4.02
CA MET A 112 2.38 -6.74 3.10
C MET A 112 2.41 -7.68 1.89
N ARG A 113 2.29 -9.00 2.09
CA ARG A 113 2.23 -9.95 0.97
C ARG A 113 0.97 -9.77 0.13
N LEU A 114 -0.18 -9.53 0.77
CA LEU A 114 -1.45 -9.27 0.05
C LEU A 114 -1.43 -7.96 -0.76
N TYR A 115 -0.70 -6.95 -0.29
CA TYR A 115 -0.51 -5.73 -1.06
C TYR A 115 0.48 -5.95 -2.22
N ALA A 116 1.58 -6.67 -1.99
CA ALA A 116 2.54 -7.03 -3.02
C ALA A 116 1.91 -7.82 -4.18
N SER A 117 1.00 -8.75 -3.87
CA SER A 117 0.31 -9.55 -4.89
C SER A 117 -0.63 -8.74 -5.78
N SER A 118 -1.09 -7.56 -5.33
CA SER A 118 -1.95 -6.67 -6.13
C SER A 118 -1.25 -6.03 -7.33
N PHE A 119 0.08 -6.08 -7.38
CA PHE A 119 0.87 -5.62 -8.53
C PHE A 119 0.94 -6.67 -9.65
N SER A 120 0.69 -7.93 -9.32
CA SER A 120 0.61 -9.02 -10.29
C SER A 120 -0.79 -9.16 -10.88
N SER A 121 -0.88 -9.75 -12.08
CA SER A 121 -2.16 -10.05 -12.73
C SER A 121 -2.23 -11.53 -13.09
N LYS A 122 -2.18 -11.89 -14.37
CA LYS A 122 -2.14 -13.30 -14.82
C LYS A 122 -0.79 -13.96 -14.56
N THR A 123 0.28 -13.18 -14.56
CA THR A 123 1.65 -13.60 -14.27
C THR A 123 2.18 -12.82 -13.07
N ILE A 124 3.09 -13.44 -12.32
CA ILE A 124 3.79 -12.78 -11.23
C ILE A 124 4.70 -11.71 -11.85
N SER A 125 4.59 -10.48 -11.35
CA SER A 125 5.42 -9.36 -11.78
C SER A 125 6.75 -9.33 -11.02
N ASP A 126 7.81 -8.81 -11.65
CA ASP A 126 9.11 -8.61 -10.99
C ASP A 126 8.98 -7.72 -9.75
N LYS A 127 8.08 -6.73 -9.80
CA LYS A 127 7.75 -5.88 -8.64
C LYS A 127 7.18 -6.68 -7.48
N THR A 128 6.26 -7.61 -7.72
CA THR A 128 5.74 -8.49 -6.67
C THR A 128 6.85 -9.35 -6.07
N LEU A 129 7.74 -9.92 -6.89
CA LEU A 129 8.88 -10.71 -6.41
C LEU A 129 9.82 -9.89 -5.54
N ALA A 130 10.19 -8.68 -5.98
CA ALA A 130 11.07 -7.78 -5.22
C ALA A 130 10.43 -7.34 -3.89
N MET A 131 9.10 -7.13 -3.87
CA MET A 131 8.37 -6.83 -2.64
C MET A 131 8.32 -8.04 -1.70
N GLU A 132 8.11 -9.26 -2.22
CA GLU A 132 8.15 -10.48 -1.39
C GLU A 132 9.54 -10.74 -0.81
N GLU A 133 10.59 -10.52 -1.58
CA GLU A 133 11.98 -10.61 -1.09
C GLU A 133 12.22 -9.62 0.07
N ALA A 134 11.77 -8.37 -0.04
CA ALA A 134 11.87 -7.40 1.05
C ALA A 134 11.05 -7.83 2.30
N VAL A 135 9.92 -8.52 2.10
CA VAL A 135 9.14 -9.10 3.20
C VAL A 135 9.89 -10.28 3.86
N ASP A 136 10.59 -11.10 3.09
CA ASP A 136 11.41 -12.20 3.60
C ASP A 136 12.61 -11.67 4.39
N GLU A 137 13.31 -10.66 3.88
CA GLU A 137 14.39 -9.96 4.61
C GLU A 137 13.91 -9.38 5.95
N LEU A 138 12.69 -8.82 5.97
CA LEU A 138 12.05 -8.32 7.18
C LEU A 138 11.66 -9.47 8.14
N ALA A 139 11.23 -10.61 7.62
CA ALA A 139 10.93 -11.79 8.43
C ALA A 139 12.20 -12.37 9.07
N GLU A 140 13.32 -12.37 8.36
CA GLU A 140 14.62 -12.74 8.90
C GLU A 140 15.07 -11.79 10.03
N ALA A 141 14.87 -10.47 9.84
CA ALA A 141 15.10 -9.48 10.89
C ALA A 141 14.22 -9.73 12.12
N ALA A 142 12.93 -10.01 11.91
CA ALA A 142 12.01 -10.36 13.00
C ALA A 142 12.44 -11.65 13.73
N ASN A 143 12.93 -12.66 13.03
CA ASN A 143 13.48 -13.87 13.64
C ASN A 143 14.71 -13.55 14.51
N GLY A 144 15.64 -12.73 14.02
CA GLY A 144 16.79 -12.28 14.82
C GLY A 144 16.37 -11.60 16.12
N LEU A 145 15.33 -10.76 16.08
CA LEU A 145 14.74 -10.14 17.29
C LEU A 145 14.12 -11.17 18.23
N GLN A 146 13.41 -12.17 17.69
CA GLN A 146 12.83 -13.23 18.50
C GLN A 146 13.91 -14.06 19.19
N ILE A 147 14.99 -14.43 18.50
CA ILE A 147 16.15 -15.13 19.08
C ILE A 147 16.79 -14.28 20.17
N ALA A 148 16.99 -12.98 19.92
CA ALA A 148 17.53 -12.07 20.93
C ALA A 148 16.62 -12.01 22.17
N ALA A 149 15.31 -11.87 21.98
CA ALA A 149 14.33 -11.79 23.06
C ALA A 149 14.15 -13.12 23.82
N ASP A 150 14.34 -14.27 23.17
CA ASP A 150 14.36 -15.58 23.82
C ASP A 150 15.66 -15.83 24.59
N GLY A 151 16.79 -15.33 24.08
CA GLY A 151 18.09 -15.43 24.73
C GLY A 151 18.65 -16.84 24.78
N THR A 152 18.07 -17.78 24.04
CA THR A 152 18.53 -19.17 23.96
C THR A 152 18.91 -19.48 22.53
N ILE A 153 20.16 -19.91 22.32
CA ILE A 153 20.56 -20.48 21.04
C ILE A 153 20.12 -21.95 21.08
N LYS A 154 19.15 -22.31 20.23
CA LYS A 154 18.83 -23.73 20.03
C LYS A 154 19.97 -24.35 19.25
N ASP A 155 20.86 -25.05 19.95
CA ASP A 155 21.88 -25.86 19.32
C ASP A 155 21.19 -27.03 18.61
N THR A 156 21.01 -26.93 17.30
CA THR A 156 20.45 -27.98 16.43
C THR A 156 21.44 -29.12 16.16
N GLY A 157 22.38 -29.37 17.08
CA GLY A 157 23.40 -30.40 16.99
C GLY A 157 23.06 -31.66 17.78
N LEU A 158 23.64 -32.79 17.37
CA LEU A 158 23.56 -34.12 18.00
C LEU A 158 23.90 -34.13 19.52
N PHE A 159 24.45 -33.03 20.05
CA PHE A 159 24.77 -32.84 21.47
C PHE A 159 23.63 -32.23 22.31
N SER A 160 22.49 -31.85 21.73
CA SER A 160 21.35 -31.31 22.49
C SER A 160 20.75 -32.31 23.50
N PHE A 161 21.11 -33.59 23.44
CA PHE A 161 20.69 -34.64 24.38
C PHE A 161 21.52 -34.67 25.68
N LEU A 162 22.71 -34.04 25.72
CA LEU A 162 23.68 -34.23 26.81
C LEU A 162 24.04 -32.98 27.61
N GLY A 163 23.67 -31.76 27.20
CA GLY A 163 24.06 -30.60 28.00
C GLY A 163 23.53 -29.24 27.55
N GLY A 164 22.43 -28.82 28.18
CA GLY A 164 22.13 -27.42 28.50
C GLY A 164 21.74 -26.47 27.35
N LYS A 165 20.64 -25.73 27.54
CA LYS A 165 20.36 -24.53 26.75
C LYS A 165 21.53 -23.54 26.91
N LYS A 166 22.20 -23.19 25.81
CA LYS A 166 23.17 -22.09 25.83
C LYS A 166 22.42 -20.76 25.86
N THR A 167 22.47 -20.11 27.01
CA THR A 167 21.93 -18.76 27.19
C THR A 167 22.91 -17.74 26.62
N MET A 168 22.40 -16.78 25.86
CA MET A 168 23.19 -15.64 25.40
C MET A 168 23.43 -14.67 26.56
N ASP A 169 24.63 -14.09 26.63
CA ASP A 169 24.89 -12.97 27.52
C ASP A 169 24.14 -11.71 27.04
N GLU A 170 23.93 -10.76 27.95
CA GLU A 170 23.14 -9.56 27.66
C GLU A 170 23.72 -8.71 26.52
N GLY A 171 25.05 -8.56 26.45
CA GLY A 171 25.70 -7.77 25.40
C GLY A 171 25.48 -8.38 24.01
N SER A 172 25.57 -9.70 23.90
CA SER A 172 25.27 -10.45 22.68
C SER A 172 23.80 -10.32 22.26
N ARG A 173 22.86 -10.33 23.22
CA ARG A 173 21.42 -10.14 22.95
C ARG A 173 21.13 -8.74 22.44
N SER A 174 21.65 -7.72 23.12
CA SER A 174 21.49 -6.32 22.71
C SER A 174 22.06 -6.06 21.33
N LYS A 175 23.25 -6.60 21.03
CA LYS A 175 23.85 -6.46 19.70
C LYS A 175 23.01 -7.14 18.61
N LEU A 176 22.60 -8.39 18.83
CA LEU A 176 21.75 -9.12 17.89
C LEU A 176 20.43 -8.38 17.64
N ALA A 177 19.79 -7.86 18.70
CA ALA A 177 18.55 -7.09 18.58
C ALA A 177 18.75 -5.79 17.79
N GLN A 178 19.84 -5.06 18.02
CA GLN A 178 20.16 -3.83 17.29
C GLN A 178 20.44 -4.10 15.81
N ASP A 179 21.22 -5.12 15.50
CA ASP A 179 21.54 -5.50 14.12
C ASP A 179 20.28 -5.96 13.37
N ALA A 180 19.46 -6.80 14.03
CA ALA A 180 18.18 -7.24 13.50
C ALA A 180 17.20 -6.07 13.29
N TYR A 181 17.16 -5.13 14.23
CA TYR A 181 16.35 -3.91 14.09
C TYR A 181 16.74 -3.10 12.86
N LYS A 182 18.05 -2.82 12.69
CA LYS A 182 18.58 -2.08 11.53
C LYS A 182 18.26 -2.80 10.22
N LYS A 183 18.46 -4.12 10.17
CA LYS A 183 18.08 -4.94 9.00
C LYS A 183 16.58 -4.81 8.68
N GLY A 184 15.72 -4.86 9.71
CA GLY A 184 14.28 -4.68 9.51
C GLY A 184 13.91 -3.27 9.03
N VAL A 185 14.60 -2.23 9.50
CA VAL A 185 14.41 -0.86 8.99
C VAL A 185 14.73 -0.77 7.51
N LEU A 186 15.88 -1.32 7.09
CA LEU A 186 16.28 -1.36 5.68
C LEU A 186 15.28 -2.15 4.82
N ALA A 187 14.84 -3.32 5.28
CA ALA A 187 13.88 -4.15 4.55
C ALA A 187 12.50 -3.47 4.39
N PHE A 188 12.00 -2.80 5.43
CA PHE A 188 10.77 -2.01 5.33
C PHE A 188 10.92 -0.84 4.36
N ASN A 189 12.04 -0.13 4.38
CA ASN A 189 12.29 0.99 3.48
C ASN A 189 12.43 0.50 2.02
N LYS A 190 13.13 -0.61 1.79
CA LYS A 190 13.17 -1.30 0.48
C LYS A 190 11.76 -1.63 -0.01
N TYR A 191 10.93 -2.22 0.85
CA TYR A 191 9.53 -2.52 0.51
C TYR A 191 8.72 -1.27 0.14
N ILE A 192 8.88 -0.18 0.90
CA ILE A 192 8.21 1.11 0.67
C ILE A 192 8.68 1.77 -0.62
N GLU A 193 9.97 1.77 -0.90
CA GLU A 193 10.55 2.33 -2.12
C GLU A 193 10.02 1.60 -3.36
N ILE A 194 10.10 0.26 -3.35
CA ILE A 194 9.58 -0.57 -4.44
C ILE A 194 8.08 -0.33 -4.60
N SER A 195 7.31 -0.23 -3.51
CA SER A 195 5.87 -0.06 -3.59
C SER A 195 5.47 1.29 -4.17
N ASN A 196 6.16 2.37 -3.78
CA ASN A 196 5.98 3.73 -4.27
C ASN A 196 6.35 3.92 -5.74
N ASP A 197 7.27 3.11 -6.26
CA ASP A 197 7.72 3.24 -7.65
C ASP A 197 6.54 3.10 -8.64
N GLY A 198 6.33 4.14 -9.46
CA GLY A 198 5.23 4.20 -10.43
C GLY A 198 3.83 4.43 -9.86
N LEU A 199 3.67 4.78 -8.57
CA LEU A 199 2.39 5.20 -7.98
C LEU A 199 2.41 6.70 -7.65
N GLY A 200 1.35 7.43 -8.03
CA GLY A 200 1.15 8.83 -7.61
C GLY A 200 0.69 9.00 -6.14
N ILE A 201 0.75 7.92 -5.35
CA ILE A 201 0.38 7.88 -3.93
C ILE A 201 1.55 7.25 -3.20
N SER A 202 2.10 7.94 -2.19
CA SER A 202 3.36 7.57 -1.53
C SER A 202 3.16 7.14 -0.09
N PHE A 203 3.74 6.01 0.27
CA PHE A 203 4.10 5.65 1.64
C PHE A 203 5.20 6.59 2.14
N ALA A 204 5.14 7.00 3.41
CA ALA A 204 6.28 7.65 4.05
C ALA A 204 7.32 6.60 4.47
N PRO A 205 8.61 6.76 4.09
CA PRO A 205 9.68 5.88 4.54
C PRO A 205 9.91 6.03 6.05
N MET A 206 10.61 5.07 6.67
CA MET A 206 11.12 5.24 8.02
C MET A 206 12.44 6.02 7.98
N ASP A 207 12.63 6.90 8.96
CA ASP A 207 13.93 7.55 9.16
C ASP A 207 15.01 6.49 9.33
N THR A 208 16.03 6.54 8.47
CA THR A 208 17.24 5.73 8.62
C THR A 208 17.98 6.25 9.84
N ILE A 209 18.27 5.36 10.79
CA ILE A 209 19.11 5.70 11.94
C ILE A 209 20.57 5.54 11.51
N ASP A 210 21.31 6.65 11.46
CA ASP A 210 22.78 6.67 11.40
C ASP A 210 23.40 6.08 12.68
#